data_AF-A0AAW2TD48-F1
#
_entry.id   AF-A0AAW2TD48-F1
#
_cell.length_a   1.000
_cell.length_b   1.000
_cell.length_c   1.000
_cell.angle_alpha   90.00
_cell.angle_beta   90.00
_cell.angle_gamma   90.00
#
_symmetry.space_group_name_H-M   'P 1'
#
loop_
_entity.id
_entity.type
_entity.pdbx_description
1 polymer ?
#
loop_
_entity_poly.entity_id
_entity_poly.type
_entity_poly.pdbx_seq_one_letter_code
_entity_poly.pdbx_strand_id
1 'polypeptide(L)'
;MSTPHAGRFYDNVRMTKLCFCALVDALSSRGLLPQGQTARVSNIEEVAIFMQTVGMHRRQRDSMERFQYSLEIIHRRFHRVLSALCALAPDMITRPNWTNTHPKITSNPNFYPYFKDCIGAIDGILEPAWAPQVYQNRYRSRKDRIAQNVLAICDFNMNFTYVYAGWEGSAADARVLDHAISQDSTFLSPQSVSIILLMSDSRIINVSSRRIGVLGTT
;
A
#
# COMPACT_ATOMS: atom_id res chain seq x y z
N MET A 1 30.84 3.90 21.33
CA MET A 1 31.03 4.10 19.87
C MET A 1 29.70 3.83 19.17
N SER A 2 28.95 4.88 18.86
CA SER A 2 27.72 4.81 18.06
C SER A 2 28.09 4.60 16.59
N THR A 3 27.61 3.54 15.95
CA THR A 3 27.90 3.26 14.53
C THR A 3 27.23 4.34 13.66
N PRO A 4 27.96 5.17 12.89
CA PRO A 4 27.41 6.33 12.17
C PRO A 4 26.51 5.99 10.97
N HIS A 5 26.09 4.73 10.84
CA HIS A 5 25.57 4.16 9.59
C HIS A 5 24.29 3.34 9.77
N ALA A 6 23.74 3.23 10.98
CA ALA A 6 22.55 2.41 11.24
C ALA A 6 21.32 2.87 10.42
N GLY A 7 21.17 4.18 10.18
CA GLY A 7 20.07 4.73 9.37
C GLY A 7 20.27 4.64 7.86
N ARG A 8 21.52 4.50 7.37
CA ARG A 8 21.83 4.60 5.93
C ARG A 8 21.08 3.56 5.10
N PHE A 9 20.85 2.37 5.64
CA PHE A 9 20.10 1.35 4.91
C PHE A 9 18.64 1.81 4.72
N TYR A 10 17.99 2.24 5.81
CA TYR A 10 16.63 2.74 5.77
C TYR A 10 16.50 3.98 4.86
N ASP A 11 17.47 4.89 4.88
CA ASP A 11 17.46 6.06 4.01
C ASP A 11 17.49 5.69 2.52
N ASN A 12 18.12 4.56 2.18
CA ASN A 12 18.26 4.12 0.80
C ASN A 12 17.11 3.24 0.31
N VAL A 13 16.54 2.37 1.15
CA VAL A 13 15.50 1.42 0.71
C VAL A 13 14.15 1.60 1.42
N ARG A 14 14.03 2.56 2.35
CA ARG A 14 12.82 2.91 3.12
C ARG A 14 12.21 1.77 3.94
N MET A 15 13.05 0.80 4.32
CA MET A 15 12.69 -0.31 5.19
C MET A 15 13.88 -0.71 6.05
N THR A 16 13.59 -1.38 7.18
CA THR A 16 14.65 -1.94 8.02
C THR A 16 15.37 -3.07 7.27
N LYS A 17 16.62 -3.36 7.64
CA LYS A 17 17.37 -4.47 7.06
C LYS A 17 16.66 -5.82 7.25
N LEU A 18 16.03 -6.02 8.41
CA LEU A 18 15.27 -7.25 8.71
C LEU A 18 14.06 -7.39 7.78
N CYS A 19 13.27 -6.33 7.59
CA CYS A 19 12.13 -6.34 6.66
C CYS A 19 12.59 -6.57 5.22
N PHE A 20 13.72 -5.97 4.81
CA PHE A 20 14.28 -6.17 3.49
C PHE A 20 14.68 -7.61 3.22
N CYS A 21 15.42 -8.24 4.16
CA CYS A 21 15.79 -9.65 4.04
C CYS A 21 14.55 -10.54 3.99
N ALA A 22 13.57 -10.29 4.87
CA ALA A 22 12.30 -11.03 4.88
C ALA A 22 11.54 -10.91 3.54
N LEU A 23 11.57 -9.74 2.89
CA LEU A 23 10.98 -9.54 1.57
C LEU A 23 11.71 -10.36 0.49
N VAL A 24 13.05 -10.29 0.46
CA VAL A 24 13.86 -11.08 -0.50
C VAL A 24 13.61 -12.58 -0.31
N ASP A 25 13.54 -13.05 0.94
CA ASP A 25 13.27 -14.44 1.28
C ASP A 25 11.85 -14.85 0.87
N ALA A 26 10.85 -14.00 1.11
CA ALA A 26 9.46 -14.25 0.70
C ALA A 26 9.33 -14.39 -0.83
N LEU A 27 10.02 -13.54 -1.59
CA LEU A 27 10.05 -13.60 -3.06
C LEU A 27 10.81 -14.83 -3.58
N SER A 28 11.92 -15.18 -2.94
CA SER A 28 12.77 -16.30 -3.37
C SER A 28 12.14 -17.66 -3.03
N SER A 29 11.61 -17.82 -1.81
CA SER A 29 10.95 -19.06 -1.35
C SER A 29 9.71 -19.43 -2.14
N ARG A 30 8.99 -18.44 -2.68
CA ARG A 30 7.83 -18.62 -3.57
C ARG A 30 8.22 -18.78 -5.05
N GLY A 31 9.51 -18.74 -5.38
CA GLY A 31 9.98 -18.83 -6.76
C GLY A 31 9.61 -17.64 -7.63
N LEU A 32 9.24 -16.49 -7.04
CA LEU A 32 8.81 -15.29 -7.77
C LEU A 32 10.01 -14.51 -8.37
N LEU A 33 11.20 -14.70 -7.79
CA LEU A 33 12.47 -14.22 -8.34
C LEU A 33 13.43 -15.40 -8.55
N PRO A 34 13.27 -16.20 -9.62
CA PRO A 34 14.17 -17.31 -9.89
C PRO A 34 15.54 -16.78 -10.30
N GLN A 35 16.57 -17.26 -9.62
CA GLN A 35 17.96 -16.94 -9.91
C GLN A 35 18.57 -18.06 -10.76
N GLY A 36 18.96 -17.72 -11.99
CA GLY A 36 19.73 -18.64 -12.84
C GLY A 36 21.18 -18.76 -12.35
N GLN A 37 21.83 -19.90 -12.59
CA GLN A 37 23.23 -20.14 -12.19
C GLN A 37 24.22 -19.11 -12.75
N THR A 38 23.89 -18.42 -13.83
CA THR A 38 24.70 -17.38 -14.49
C THR A 38 24.16 -15.96 -14.27
N ALA A 39 23.25 -15.76 -13.31
CA ALA A 39 22.66 -14.46 -13.05
C ALA A 39 23.72 -13.45 -12.59
N ARG A 40 23.97 -12.45 -13.45
CA ARG A 40 24.92 -11.35 -13.16
C ARG A 40 24.47 -10.42 -12.02
N VAL A 41 23.20 -10.45 -11.63
CA VAL A 41 22.62 -9.61 -10.58
C VAL A 41 21.93 -10.54 -9.60
N SER A 42 22.23 -10.38 -8.31
CA SER A 42 21.61 -11.17 -7.23
C SER A 42 20.19 -10.68 -6.93
N ASN A 43 19.33 -11.56 -6.38
CA ASN A 43 17.98 -11.17 -5.95
C ASN A 43 18.00 -9.99 -4.95
N ILE A 44 19.01 -9.95 -4.07
CA ILE A 44 19.24 -8.84 -3.13
C ILE A 44 19.46 -7.53 -3.89
N GLU A 45 20.33 -7.52 -4.89
CA GLU A 45 20.57 -6.31 -5.70
C GLU A 45 19.35 -5.92 -6.53
N GLU A 46 18.64 -6.89 -7.13
CA GLU A 46 17.42 -6.61 -7.89
C GLU A 46 16.38 -5.88 -7.03
N VAL A 47 16.11 -6.40 -5.82
CA VAL A 47 15.16 -5.79 -4.88
C VAL A 47 15.69 -4.45 -4.38
N ALA A 48 17.00 -4.30 -4.14
CA ALA A 48 17.59 -3.01 -3.74
C ALA A 48 17.48 -1.94 -4.83
N ILE A 49 17.68 -2.29 -6.11
CA ILE A 49 17.49 -1.40 -7.27
C ILE A 49 16.04 -0.91 -7.32
N PHE A 50 15.08 -1.84 -7.18
CA PHE A 50 13.66 -1.50 -7.15
C PHE A 50 13.34 -0.56 -5.99
N MET A 51 13.73 -0.91 -4.76
CA MET A 51 13.42 -0.14 -3.56
C MET A 51 14.06 1.25 -3.55
N GLN A 52 15.27 1.42 -4.08
CA GLN A 52 15.86 2.75 -4.24
C GLN A 52 15.08 3.61 -5.24
N THR A 53 14.60 3.01 -6.31
CA THR A 53 13.82 3.72 -7.34
C THR A 53 12.49 4.20 -6.74
N VAL A 54 11.70 3.31 -6.14
CA VAL A 54 10.36 3.65 -5.63
C VAL A 54 10.41 4.37 -4.29
N GLY A 55 11.29 3.97 -3.37
CA GLY A 55 11.33 4.49 -2.00
C GLY A 55 11.99 5.86 -1.89
N MET A 56 12.99 6.15 -2.72
CA MET A 56 13.67 7.45 -2.73
C MET A 56 13.24 8.35 -3.90
N HIS A 57 12.31 7.88 -4.74
CA HIS A 57 11.89 8.61 -5.94
C HIS A 57 13.06 8.96 -6.88
N ARG A 58 14.04 8.04 -6.98
CA ARG A 58 15.27 8.24 -7.76
C ARG A 58 15.07 7.83 -9.21
N ARG A 59 15.84 8.46 -10.10
CA ARG A 59 15.81 8.09 -11.53
C ARG A 59 16.60 6.80 -11.70
N GLN A 60 16.23 5.96 -12.65
CA GLN A 60 16.98 4.73 -12.95
C GLN A 60 18.45 4.98 -13.31
N ARG A 61 18.79 6.18 -13.81
CA ARG A 61 20.18 6.63 -14.05
C ARG A 61 21.00 6.71 -12.75
N ASP A 62 20.37 7.07 -11.63
CA ASP A 62 21.05 7.12 -10.33
C ASP A 62 21.39 5.69 -9.87
N SER A 63 20.50 4.73 -10.12
CA SER A 63 20.74 3.31 -9.86
C SER A 63 21.80 2.73 -10.79
N MET A 64 21.83 3.16 -12.07
CA MET A 64 22.86 2.78 -13.04
C MET A 64 24.26 3.12 -12.51
N GLU A 65 24.45 4.36 -12.06
CA GLU A 65 25.72 4.82 -11.50
C GLU A 65 26.04 4.09 -10.18
N ARG A 66 25.06 3.87 -9.31
CA ARG A 66 25.33 3.25 -8.01
C ARG A 66 25.67 1.76 -8.10
N PHE A 67 24.93 1.02 -8.92
CA PHE A 67 25.08 -0.43 -9.03
C PHE A 67 25.99 -0.85 -10.20
N GLN A 68 26.49 0.12 -10.98
CA GLN A 68 27.44 -0.11 -12.08
C GLN A 68 26.91 -1.11 -13.13
N TYR A 69 25.60 -1.05 -13.41
CA TYR A 69 24.93 -1.82 -14.46
C TYR A 69 24.42 -0.89 -15.56
N SER A 70 24.25 -1.41 -16.78
CA SER A 70 23.61 -0.64 -17.86
C SER A 70 22.16 -0.28 -17.51
N LEU A 71 21.66 0.82 -18.10
CA LEU A 71 20.27 1.23 -17.92
C LEU A 71 19.26 0.13 -18.35
N GLU A 72 19.61 -0.64 -19.38
CA GLU A 72 18.83 -1.78 -19.86
C GLU A 72 18.72 -2.90 -18.80
N ILE A 73 19.80 -3.20 -18.08
CA ILE A 73 19.77 -4.13 -16.94
C ILE A 73 18.90 -3.57 -15.81
N ILE A 74 19.14 -2.32 -15.40
CA ILE A 74 18.37 -1.66 -14.32
C ILE A 74 16.87 -1.72 -14.62
N HIS A 75 16.47 -1.31 -15.83
CA HIS A 75 15.08 -1.33 -16.28
C HIS A 75 14.48 -2.73 -16.21
N ARG A 76 15.17 -3.75 -16.76
CA ARG A 76 14.69 -5.13 -16.72
C ARG A 76 14.55 -5.66 -15.29
N ARG A 77 15.49 -5.36 -14.40
CA ARG A 77 15.43 -5.81 -13.00
C ARG A 77 14.31 -5.11 -12.22
N PHE A 78 14.13 -3.80 -12.45
CA PHE A 78 13.01 -3.05 -11.89
C PHE A 78 11.66 -3.70 -12.22
N HIS A 79 11.43 -4.00 -13.51
CA HIS A 79 10.17 -4.61 -13.92
C HIS A 79 10.00 -6.05 -13.45
N ARG A 80 11.08 -6.83 -13.35
CA ARG A 80 11.03 -8.19 -12.76
C ARG A 80 10.57 -8.14 -11.31
N VAL A 81 11.15 -7.27 -10.49
CA VAL A 81 10.75 -7.11 -9.08
C VAL A 81 9.33 -6.56 -8.97
N LEU A 82 8.94 -5.59 -9.81
CA LEU A 82 7.57 -5.10 -9.86
C LEU A 82 6.56 -6.23 -10.10
N SER A 83 6.78 -7.05 -11.13
CA SER A 83 5.91 -8.21 -11.41
C SER A 83 5.89 -9.22 -10.27
N ALA A 84 7.03 -9.49 -9.65
CA ALA A 84 7.13 -10.40 -8.50
C ALA A 84 6.36 -9.87 -7.27
N LEU A 85 6.43 -8.56 -7.00
CA LEU A 85 5.67 -7.92 -5.93
C LEU A 85 4.16 -7.91 -6.22
N CYS A 86 3.75 -7.65 -7.46
CA CYS A 86 2.35 -7.76 -7.86
C CYS A 86 1.82 -9.19 -7.70
N ALA A 87 2.65 -10.21 -7.98
CA ALA A 87 2.28 -11.61 -7.75
C ALA A 87 2.25 -11.99 -6.27
N LEU A 88 3.07 -11.33 -5.43
CA LEU A 88 3.09 -11.53 -3.97
C LEU A 88 1.94 -10.80 -3.26
N ALA A 89 1.46 -9.68 -3.82
CA ALA A 89 0.48 -8.80 -3.17
C ALA A 89 -0.80 -9.54 -2.70
N PRO A 90 -1.40 -10.46 -3.48
CA PRO A 90 -2.59 -11.20 -3.03
C PRO A 90 -2.35 -12.09 -1.80
N ASP A 91 -1.12 -12.53 -1.54
CA ASP A 91 -0.77 -13.31 -0.34
C ASP A 91 -0.58 -12.43 0.89
N MET A 92 -0.18 -11.17 0.69
CA MET A 92 0.16 -10.25 1.79
C MET A 92 -0.99 -9.32 2.16
N ILE A 93 -1.71 -8.81 1.17
CA ILE A 93 -2.88 -7.94 1.33
C ILE A 93 -4.10 -8.85 1.30
N THR A 94 -4.23 -9.64 2.35
CA THR A 94 -5.32 -10.61 2.49
C THR A 94 -6.34 -10.13 3.49
N ARG A 95 -7.52 -10.76 3.41
CA ARG A 95 -8.59 -10.62 4.39
C ARG A 95 -8.15 -11.24 5.73
N PRO A 96 -8.11 -10.47 6.83
CA PRO A 96 -8.06 -11.04 8.16
C PRO A 96 -9.31 -11.87 8.48
N ASN A 97 -9.15 -12.85 9.38
CA ASN A 97 -10.29 -13.62 9.88
C ASN A 97 -11.09 -12.76 10.88
N TRP A 98 -12.10 -12.05 10.36
CA TRP A 98 -12.92 -11.06 11.09
C TRP A 98 -13.98 -11.64 12.02
N THR A 99 -13.85 -12.90 12.43
CA THR A 99 -14.89 -13.58 13.22
C THR A 99 -15.06 -12.99 14.62
N ASN A 100 -14.04 -12.29 15.14
CA ASN A 100 -14.09 -11.64 16.46
C ASN A 100 -13.62 -10.18 16.38
N THR A 101 -14.22 -9.33 17.22
CA THR A 101 -13.76 -7.96 17.45
C THR A 101 -12.30 -7.97 17.90
N HIS A 102 -11.45 -7.11 17.31
CA HIS A 102 -10.02 -7.10 17.59
C HIS A 102 -9.71 -6.85 19.08
N PRO A 103 -8.72 -7.53 19.69
CA PRO A 103 -8.39 -7.37 21.11
C PRO A 103 -8.12 -5.95 21.56
N LYS A 104 -7.53 -5.09 20.69
CA LYS A 104 -7.32 -3.66 20.99
C LYS A 104 -8.61 -2.87 21.23
N ILE A 105 -9.73 -3.34 20.69
CA ILE A 105 -11.04 -2.73 20.92
C ILE A 105 -11.63 -3.30 22.21
N THR A 106 -11.70 -4.63 22.33
CA THR A 106 -12.35 -5.28 23.49
C THR A 106 -11.65 -5.02 24.81
N SER A 107 -10.32 -4.80 24.80
CA SER A 107 -9.55 -4.49 26.00
C SER A 107 -9.62 -3.01 26.42
N ASN A 108 -10.13 -2.13 25.56
CA ASN A 108 -10.17 -0.69 25.82
C ASN A 108 -11.61 -0.21 26.04
N PRO A 109 -11.98 0.23 27.25
CA PRO A 109 -13.34 0.71 27.53
C PRO A 109 -13.69 2.01 26.79
N ASN A 110 -12.71 2.74 26.26
CA ASN A 110 -12.97 3.90 25.39
C ASN A 110 -13.36 3.48 23.97
N PHE A 111 -13.02 2.25 23.55
CA PHE A 111 -13.32 1.74 22.21
C PHE A 111 -14.49 0.76 22.21
N TYR A 112 -14.60 -0.11 23.21
CA TYR A 112 -15.74 -1.00 23.38
C TYR A 112 -16.83 -0.32 24.23
N PRO A 113 -18.12 -0.34 23.83
CA PRO A 113 -18.70 -1.10 22.71
C PRO A 113 -18.79 -0.33 21.38
N TYR A 114 -18.35 0.93 21.33
CA TYR A 114 -18.59 1.83 20.18
C TYR A 114 -18.00 1.34 18.85
N PHE A 115 -16.84 0.70 18.88
CA PHE A 115 -16.18 0.10 17.71
C PHE A 115 -16.29 -1.43 17.70
N LYS A 116 -17.28 -2.00 18.39
CA LYS A 116 -17.56 -3.43 18.29
C LYS A 116 -17.74 -3.81 16.81
N ASP A 117 -17.14 -4.93 16.41
CA ASP A 117 -17.16 -5.45 15.03
C ASP A 117 -16.47 -4.53 13.99
N CYS A 118 -15.72 -3.52 14.43
CA CYS A 118 -14.86 -2.75 13.54
C CYS A 118 -13.69 -3.62 13.07
N ILE A 119 -13.48 -3.63 11.75
CA ILE A 119 -12.42 -4.43 11.11
C ILE A 119 -11.18 -3.60 10.78
N GLY A 120 -11.34 -2.28 10.64
CA GLY A 120 -10.23 -1.41 10.30
C GLY A 120 -10.66 0.01 9.97
N ALA A 121 -9.67 0.79 9.56
CA ALA A 121 -9.85 2.14 9.04
C ALA A 121 -9.65 2.14 7.53
N ILE A 122 -10.47 2.91 6.82
CA ILE A 122 -10.33 3.18 5.39
C ILE A 122 -10.06 4.65 5.16
N ASP A 123 -9.11 4.93 4.29
CA ASP A 123 -8.77 6.29 3.93
C ASP A 123 -8.30 6.39 2.48
N GLY A 124 -8.54 7.55 1.88
CA GLY A 124 -8.07 7.91 0.55
C GLY A 124 -6.75 8.67 0.62
N ILE A 125 -5.77 8.23 -0.15
CA ILE A 125 -4.45 8.85 -0.21
C ILE A 125 -4.23 9.36 -1.63
N LEU A 126 -3.85 10.64 -1.75
CA LEU A 126 -3.47 11.23 -3.03
C LEU A 126 -1.96 11.05 -3.27
N GLU A 127 -1.62 10.11 -4.14
CA GLU A 127 -0.24 9.86 -4.54
C GLU A 127 0.11 10.63 -5.83
N PRO A 128 1.27 11.31 -5.90
CA PRO A 128 1.71 11.99 -7.11
C PRO A 128 1.73 11.03 -8.30
N ALA A 129 1.16 11.49 -9.42
CA ALA A 129 1.04 10.67 -10.61
C ALA A 129 1.47 11.44 -11.85
N TRP A 130 1.82 10.69 -12.89
CA TRP A 130 1.96 11.23 -14.23
C TRP A 130 0.70 10.93 -15.03
N ALA A 131 0.18 11.94 -15.73
CA ALA A 131 -0.95 11.79 -16.63
C ALA A 131 -0.70 12.60 -17.92
N PRO A 132 -1.07 12.06 -19.11
CA PRO A 132 -1.07 12.82 -20.36
C PRO A 132 -1.90 14.10 -20.24
N GLN A 133 -1.52 15.15 -20.97
CA GLN A 133 -2.15 16.47 -20.88
C GLN A 133 -3.69 16.43 -21.02
N VAL A 134 -4.20 15.60 -21.95
CA VAL A 134 -5.64 15.41 -22.19
C VAL A 134 -6.40 14.90 -20.95
N TYR A 135 -5.70 14.20 -20.05
CA TYR A 135 -6.28 13.62 -18.83
C TYR A 135 -5.91 14.38 -17.56
N GLN A 136 -4.99 15.34 -17.61
CA GLN A 136 -4.49 16.04 -16.42
C GLN A 136 -5.60 16.72 -15.61
N ASN A 137 -6.64 17.25 -16.26
CA ASN A 137 -7.77 17.84 -15.54
C ASN A 137 -8.48 16.83 -14.62
N ARG A 138 -8.57 15.56 -15.02
CA ARG A 138 -9.15 14.49 -14.20
C ARG A 138 -8.22 14.10 -13.04
N TYR A 139 -6.92 14.06 -13.27
CA TYR A 139 -5.94 13.71 -12.23
C TYR A 139 -5.53 14.90 -11.35
N ARG A 140 -6.08 16.10 -11.57
CA ARG A 140 -5.76 17.28 -10.77
C ARG A 140 -6.51 17.24 -9.44
N SER A 141 -5.76 17.13 -8.36
CA SER A 141 -6.29 17.17 -6.99
C SER A 141 -6.76 18.58 -6.59
N ARG A 142 -7.47 18.66 -5.46
CA ARG A 142 -7.88 19.94 -4.83
C ARG A 142 -6.70 20.86 -4.49
N LYS A 143 -5.49 20.32 -4.36
CA LYS A 143 -4.25 21.06 -4.10
C LYS A 143 -3.50 21.43 -5.39
N ASP A 144 -4.18 21.37 -6.54
CA ASP A 144 -3.66 21.69 -7.87
C ASP A 144 -2.46 20.82 -8.32
N ARG A 145 -2.34 19.62 -7.76
CA ARG A 145 -1.29 18.64 -8.13
C ARG A 145 -1.88 17.50 -8.93
N ILE A 146 -1.15 17.04 -9.95
CA ILE A 146 -1.48 15.80 -10.66
C ILE A 146 -1.20 14.61 -9.73
N ALA A 147 -2.25 13.88 -9.39
CA ALA A 147 -2.22 12.79 -8.43
C ALA A 147 -3.22 11.70 -8.82
N GLN A 148 -3.01 10.51 -8.30
CA GLN A 148 -3.96 9.42 -8.28
C GLN A 148 -4.52 9.26 -6.87
N ASN A 149 -5.80 8.94 -6.78
CA ASN A 149 -6.41 8.54 -5.52
C ASN A 149 -6.19 7.04 -5.31
N VAL A 150 -5.69 6.67 -4.14
CA VAL A 150 -5.51 5.30 -3.67
C VAL A 150 -6.30 5.14 -2.39
N LEU A 151 -7.33 4.31 -2.43
CA LEU A 151 -8.13 3.96 -1.27
C LEU A 151 -7.54 2.72 -0.60
N ALA A 152 -7.29 2.76 0.70
CA ALA A 152 -6.70 1.63 1.40
C ALA A 152 -7.41 1.36 2.73
N ILE A 153 -7.53 0.07 3.10
CA ILE A 153 -8.03 -0.38 4.40
C ILE A 153 -6.87 -0.96 5.20
N CYS A 154 -6.72 -0.50 6.44
CA CYS A 154 -5.76 -1.05 7.40
C CYS A 154 -6.47 -1.68 8.60
N ASP A 155 -5.99 -2.84 9.04
CA ASP A 155 -6.44 -3.44 10.30
C ASP A 155 -5.84 -2.71 11.52
N PHE A 156 -6.22 -3.15 12.72
CA PHE A 156 -5.72 -2.61 13.98
C PHE A 156 -4.25 -2.94 14.27
N ASN A 157 -3.61 -3.78 13.46
CA ASN A 157 -2.17 -4.07 13.50
C ASN A 157 -1.39 -3.26 12.45
N MET A 158 -2.06 -2.30 11.78
CA MET A 158 -1.50 -1.45 10.73
C MET A 158 -1.10 -2.23 9.47
N ASN A 159 -1.68 -3.40 9.24
CA ASN A 159 -1.52 -4.15 8.00
C ASN A 159 -2.57 -3.71 6.99
N PHE A 160 -2.15 -3.48 5.74
CA PHE A 160 -3.09 -3.30 4.64
C PHE A 160 -3.87 -4.59 4.39
N THR A 161 -5.19 -4.49 4.40
CA THR A 161 -6.11 -5.60 4.13
C THR A 161 -6.84 -5.43 2.80
N TYR A 162 -6.79 -4.22 2.25
CA TYR A 162 -7.32 -3.88 0.94
C TYR A 162 -6.63 -2.62 0.40
N VAL A 163 -6.33 -2.58 -0.90
CA VAL A 163 -5.77 -1.41 -1.59
C VAL A 163 -6.42 -1.30 -2.97
N TYR A 164 -6.96 -0.12 -3.28
CA TYR A 164 -7.59 0.19 -4.56
C TYR A 164 -6.97 1.45 -5.16
N ALA A 165 -6.16 1.25 -6.19
CA ALA A 165 -5.35 2.30 -6.80
C ALA A 165 -5.83 2.64 -8.22
N GLY A 166 -5.24 3.69 -8.80
CA GLY A 166 -5.44 4.07 -10.20
C GLY A 166 -6.58 5.06 -10.45
N TRP A 167 -7.25 5.52 -9.39
CA TRP A 167 -8.33 6.50 -9.51
C TRP A 167 -7.81 7.90 -9.77
N GLU A 168 -8.66 8.70 -10.40
CA GLU A 168 -8.41 10.09 -10.73
C GLU A 168 -8.19 10.92 -9.45
N GLY A 169 -7.16 11.76 -9.36
CA GLY A 169 -6.89 12.58 -8.18
C GLY A 169 -7.96 13.63 -7.85
N SER A 170 -8.89 13.91 -8.79
CA SER A 170 -10.07 14.73 -8.53
C SER A 170 -11.24 13.95 -7.92
N ALA A 171 -11.21 12.61 -7.96
CA ALA A 171 -12.27 11.77 -7.42
C ALA A 171 -12.32 11.86 -5.89
N ALA A 172 -13.52 12.07 -5.36
CA ALA A 172 -13.76 12.00 -3.93
C ALA A 172 -13.68 10.56 -3.42
N ASP A 173 -13.19 10.36 -2.20
CA ASP A 173 -12.97 9.03 -1.63
C ASP A 173 -14.25 8.20 -1.58
N ALA A 174 -15.39 8.84 -1.31
CA ALA A 174 -16.71 8.19 -1.36
C ALA A 174 -17.04 7.59 -2.74
N ARG A 175 -16.64 8.25 -3.83
CA ARG A 175 -16.84 7.75 -5.20
C ARG A 175 -15.90 6.58 -5.50
N VAL A 176 -14.64 6.68 -5.05
CA VAL A 176 -13.66 5.60 -5.20
C VAL A 176 -14.12 4.35 -4.43
N LEU A 177 -14.66 4.54 -3.22
CA LEU A 177 -15.23 3.49 -2.40
C LEU A 177 -16.47 2.84 -3.03
N ASP A 178 -17.42 3.63 -3.54
CA ASP A 178 -18.61 3.10 -4.20
C ASP A 178 -18.25 2.24 -5.43
N HIS A 179 -17.23 2.67 -6.19
CA HIS A 179 -16.72 1.88 -7.29
C HIS A 179 -16.00 0.61 -6.84
N ALA A 180 -15.17 0.69 -5.79
CA ALA A 180 -14.53 -0.48 -5.20
C ALA A 180 -15.57 -1.53 -4.77
N ILE A 181 -16.62 -1.11 -4.05
CA ILE A 181 -17.73 -1.98 -3.62
C ILE A 181 -18.44 -2.65 -4.80
N SER A 182 -18.64 -1.92 -5.91
CA SER A 182 -19.47 -2.39 -7.02
C SER A 182 -18.70 -3.20 -8.08
N GLN A 183 -17.41 -2.93 -8.28
CA GLN A 183 -16.64 -3.48 -9.40
C GLN A 183 -15.49 -4.39 -8.98
N ASP A 184 -15.00 -4.29 -7.74
CA ASP A 184 -13.85 -5.07 -7.30
C ASP A 184 -14.30 -6.28 -6.47
N SER A 185 -14.18 -7.49 -7.03
CA SER A 185 -14.51 -8.73 -6.33
C SER A 185 -13.62 -9.00 -5.11
N THR A 186 -12.48 -8.33 -5.02
CA THR A 186 -11.60 -8.39 -3.84
C THR A 186 -12.02 -7.42 -2.74
N PHE A 187 -12.91 -6.45 -3.05
CA PHE A 187 -13.56 -5.63 -2.03
C PHE A 187 -14.57 -6.49 -1.26
N LEU A 188 -14.18 -6.87 -0.06
CA LEU A 188 -15.03 -7.67 0.80
C LEU A 188 -15.90 -6.73 1.63
N SER A 189 -17.11 -6.45 1.15
CA SER A 189 -18.12 -5.78 1.96
C SER A 189 -18.27 -6.54 3.27
N PRO A 190 -18.24 -5.84 4.42
CA PRO A 190 -18.75 -6.37 5.67
C PRO A 190 -20.06 -7.13 5.43
N GLN A 191 -20.15 -8.36 5.95
CA GLN A 191 -21.48 -8.89 6.28
C GLN A 191 -22.11 -7.94 7.31
N SER A 192 -23.44 -7.94 7.42
CA SER A 192 -24.35 -6.93 8.01
C SER A 192 -23.99 -6.24 9.34
N VAL A 193 -22.84 -6.55 9.96
CA VAL A 193 -22.41 -6.11 11.27
C VAL A 193 -21.01 -5.47 11.30
N SER A 194 -20.15 -5.60 10.27
CA SER A 194 -18.78 -5.06 10.36
C SER A 194 -18.68 -3.58 9.99
N ILE A 195 -18.03 -2.79 10.85
CA ILE A 195 -17.82 -1.35 10.67
C ILE A 195 -16.45 -1.12 10.03
N ILE A 196 -16.39 -0.32 8.97
CA ILE A 196 -15.15 0.27 8.47
C ILE A 196 -15.22 1.76 8.81
N LEU A 197 -14.16 2.31 9.43
CA LEU A 197 -14.09 3.72 9.77
C LEU A 197 -13.54 4.50 8.59
N LEU A 198 -14.39 5.25 7.88
CA LEU A 198 -13.90 6.28 6.95
C LEU A 198 -13.31 7.43 7.73
N MET A 199 -12.05 7.76 7.46
CA MET A 199 -11.33 8.87 8.10
C MET A 199 -11.36 10.13 7.23
N SER A 200 -12.56 10.65 6.90
CA SER A 200 -12.68 11.89 6.11
C SER A 200 -12.90 13.09 7.02
N ASP A 201 -12.06 14.13 6.90
CA ASP A 201 -12.27 15.46 7.51
C ASP A 201 -12.75 15.42 8.98
N SER A 202 -12.04 14.65 9.82
CA SER A 202 -12.32 14.49 11.26
C SER A 202 -13.68 13.88 11.62
N ARG A 203 -14.32 13.14 10.71
CA ARG A 203 -15.57 12.41 10.97
C ARG A 203 -15.37 10.91 10.80
N ILE A 204 -15.95 10.15 11.72
CA ILE A 204 -16.02 8.69 11.63
C ILE A 204 -17.36 8.32 11.00
N ILE A 205 -17.33 7.64 9.85
CA ILE A 205 -18.54 7.18 9.16
C ILE A 205 -18.55 5.66 9.14
N ASN A 206 -19.68 5.07 9.54
CA ASN A 206 -19.92 3.64 9.43
C ASN A 206 -20.34 3.28 7.98
N VAL A 207 -19.61 2.32 7.39
CA VAL A 207 -19.81 1.85 6.00
C VAL A 207 -20.63 0.54 5.95
N SER A 208 -21.23 0.07 7.05
CA SER A 208 -22.00 -1.18 7.03
C SER A 208 -23.30 -1.05 6.21
N SER A 209 -23.39 -1.88 5.16
CA SER A 209 -24.52 -2.07 4.23
C SER A 209 -25.35 -0.81 3.90
N ARG A 210 -24.94 -0.09 2.84
CA ARG A 210 -25.76 0.91 2.11
C ARG A 210 -26.31 2.11 2.90
N ARG A 211 -25.95 2.30 4.17
CA ARG A 211 -26.27 3.51 4.93
C ARG A 211 -25.00 4.15 5.47
N ILE A 212 -24.54 5.18 4.76
CA ILE A 212 -23.50 6.11 5.23
C ILE A 212 -24.07 6.83 6.46
N GLY A 213 -23.73 6.34 7.65
CA GLY A 213 -24.14 6.92 8.93
C GLY A 213 -22.97 7.63 9.59
N VAL A 214 -23.06 8.95 9.73
CA VAL A 214 -22.11 9.75 10.52
C VAL A 214 -22.29 9.38 11.99
N LEU A 215 -21.25 8.86 12.64
CA LEU A 215 -21.26 8.75 14.10
C LEU A 215 -21.03 10.15 14.66
N GLY A 216 -22.12 10.80 15.08
CA GLY A 216 -22.09 12.12 15.70
C GLY A 216 -21.40 12.07 17.06
N THR A 217 -20.54 13.04 17.31
CA THR A 217 -19.99 13.33 18.65
C THR A 217 -21.12 13.84 19.54
N THR A 218 -21.47 13.08 20.58
CA THR A 218 -22.20 13.59 21.75
C THR A 218 -21.23 13.94 22.85
#